data_AF-A0AA36J5T7-F1
#
_entry.id   AF-A0AA36J5T7-F1
#
_cell.length_a   1.000
_cell.length_b   1.000
_cell.length_c   1.000
_cell.angle_alpha   90.00
_cell.angle_beta   90.00
_cell.angle_gamma   90.00
#
_symmetry.space_group_name_H-M   'P 1'
#
loop_
_entity.id
_entity.type
_entity.pdbx_description
1 polymer ?
#
loop_
_entity_poly.entity_id
_entity_poly.type
_entity_poly.pdbx_seq_one_letter_code
_entity_poly.pdbx_strand_id
1 'polypeptide(L)'
;MKKVAGAALCVLALTLAGCGNDGTSPGTGTTSSTTTTHPNQPAGPIDCPADLKRGHCTKCYYTGGASGETQCQGCSDPYKLNGQACTVSCSDMPAPAAKPGMPDSAMAYNGMTWPSLCFDEDEIHFFTVGDWGGVCSWTDGKCTDSSNPYAAKQPDLKGKPWPMPNRHGAPLQEPIDWMAQGLVADRMKEKVAELKKEGKAPKFILNVGDNFYPGGVDTHCDNGSPHDAVFTQSQFSQIFEQVYPVEDLGNIEWWSVLGNHDYGGVCYIKGWDQQIFYTFKPDGRWVMPAQYWHRKVQFQTFSVDFWFLDTNILDTQNPADNPDHNLCSARSNPGLHCENTRYPASNGSDPATCSATGPTSPDDCVKWFEKLWADQKTWFTAAVAKSDADWQIVVMHHPPSYTPGRGASVLHWADIARSAGIDLIVSGHKHEQKVYYQRATGGADLEDTAWVITGGGGGVTAEMLPTSSGYDDAYGFMDMSISLNELEIAAISHGGVNGKYIERSRTKVAPRLKPSVDAVDDMEITV
;
A
#
# COMPACT_ATOMS: atom_id res chain seq x y z
N MET A 1 44.86 53.63 2.73
CA MET A 1 45.34 52.63 3.71
C MET A 1 44.60 51.33 3.40
N LYS A 2 45.25 50.25 2.92
CA LYS A 2 45.79 49.10 3.70
C LYS A 2 44.82 48.66 4.83
N LYS A 3 44.37 47.41 4.99
CA LYS A 3 44.72 46.07 4.40
C LYS A 3 43.43 45.41 3.84
N VAL A 4 43.36 44.34 3.04
CA VAL A 4 44.29 43.26 2.56
C VAL A 4 44.48 42.06 3.51
N ALA A 5 43.73 40.97 3.28
CA ALA A 5 44.00 39.58 3.65
C ALA A 5 43.25 38.65 2.68
N GLY A 6 43.77 37.46 2.36
CA GLY A 6 43.11 36.54 1.43
C GLY A 6 43.58 35.09 1.54
N ALA A 7 42.80 34.19 0.93
CA ALA A 7 43.11 32.78 0.67
C ALA A 7 42.45 32.45 -0.69
N ALA A 8 43.21 32.18 -1.75
CA ALA A 8 43.90 30.92 -2.05
C ALA A 8 42.93 29.82 -2.52
N LEU A 9 42.56 29.89 -3.81
CA LEU A 9 41.77 28.87 -4.51
C LEU A 9 42.75 27.89 -5.19
N CYS A 10 42.79 26.62 -4.76
CA CYS A 10 43.58 25.59 -5.44
C CYS A 10 42.79 24.98 -6.60
N VAL A 11 43.09 25.43 -7.82
CA VAL A 11 42.67 24.74 -9.05
C VAL A 11 43.76 23.73 -9.42
N LEU A 12 43.45 22.44 -9.33
CA LEU A 12 44.33 21.39 -9.83
C LEU A 12 43.90 21.00 -11.25
N ALA A 13 44.58 21.55 -12.26
CA ALA A 13 44.44 21.10 -13.64
C ALA A 13 45.47 19.98 -13.89
N LEU A 14 44.99 18.81 -14.31
CA LEU A 14 45.84 17.70 -14.78
C LEU A 14 45.31 17.20 -16.11
N THR A 15 46.06 17.54 -17.16
CA THR A 15 45.81 17.10 -18.54
C THR A 15 46.39 15.72 -18.77
N LEU A 16 45.61 14.80 -19.35
CA LEU A 16 46.12 13.65 -20.10
C LEU A 16 45.37 13.56 -21.43
N ALA A 17 46.09 13.19 -22.49
CA ALA A 17 45.63 13.23 -23.87
C ALA A 17 45.68 11.84 -24.52
N GLY A 18 44.72 11.56 -25.42
CA GLY A 18 44.73 10.44 -26.37
C GLY A 18 44.45 9.06 -25.76
N CYS A 19 43.61 8.19 -26.32
CA CYS A 19 43.34 7.94 -27.73
C CYS A 19 42.00 7.21 -27.97
N GLY A 20 41.39 7.43 -29.14
CA GLY A 20 40.73 6.40 -29.95
C GLY A 20 39.39 5.79 -29.49
N ASN A 21 38.32 6.14 -30.23
CA ASN A 21 37.40 5.21 -30.93
C ASN A 21 37.45 3.70 -30.53
N ASP A 22 36.34 2.99 -30.34
CA ASP A 22 35.13 2.95 -31.17
C ASP A 22 33.84 2.65 -30.36
N GLY A 23 32.67 2.85 -30.97
CA GLY A 23 31.38 2.71 -30.31
C GLY A 23 30.77 1.31 -30.33
N THR A 24 29.88 1.03 -29.38
CA THR A 24 28.68 0.21 -29.56
C THR A 24 27.68 0.51 -28.45
N SER A 25 26.38 0.49 -28.77
CA SER A 25 25.31 0.73 -27.79
C SER A 25 25.19 -0.47 -26.84
N PRO A 26 24.94 -0.27 -25.53
CA PRO A 26 24.47 -1.37 -24.69
C PRO A 26 23.05 -1.73 -25.16
N GLY A 27 22.91 -2.94 -25.70
CA GLY A 27 21.61 -3.51 -26.01
C GLY A 27 20.87 -3.95 -24.74
N THR A 28 19.56 -4.17 -24.90
CA THR A 28 18.66 -4.81 -23.94
C THR A 28 19.33 -6.00 -23.24
N GLY A 29 19.47 -5.92 -21.91
CA GLY A 29 19.94 -7.03 -21.10
C GLY A 29 18.87 -8.12 -21.02
N THR A 30 19.00 -9.16 -21.82
CA THR A 30 18.30 -10.42 -21.57
C THR A 30 18.87 -11.05 -20.30
N THR A 31 17.98 -11.50 -19.42
CA THR A 31 18.33 -12.24 -18.20
C THR A 31 19.06 -13.53 -18.58
N SER A 32 20.36 -13.59 -18.31
CA SER A 32 21.12 -14.84 -18.43
C SER A 32 20.59 -15.81 -17.38
N SER A 33 20.03 -16.94 -17.82
CA SER A 33 19.87 -18.09 -16.92
C SER A 33 21.25 -18.46 -16.37
N THR A 34 21.31 -18.79 -15.08
CA THR A 34 22.52 -19.32 -14.45
C THR A 34 22.63 -20.78 -14.83
N THR A 35 23.08 -21.05 -16.05
CA THR A 35 23.26 -22.41 -16.55
C THR A 35 24.32 -23.11 -15.69
N THR A 36 23.88 -23.98 -14.76
CA THR A 36 24.77 -24.86 -14.01
C THR A 36 25.43 -25.81 -14.99
N THR A 37 26.64 -25.45 -15.43
CA THR A 37 27.38 -26.26 -16.38
C THR A 37 27.82 -27.56 -15.71
N HIS A 38 27.33 -28.68 -16.23
CA HIS A 38 27.74 -30.03 -15.84
C HIS A 38 28.60 -30.66 -16.96
N PRO A 39 29.80 -30.14 -17.24
CA PRO A 39 30.63 -30.66 -18.32
C PRO A 39 30.94 -32.15 -18.06
N ASN A 40 30.43 -33.00 -18.95
CA ASN A 40 30.49 -34.47 -18.95
C ASN A 40 29.45 -35.24 -18.10
N GLN A 41 28.33 -34.65 -17.64
CA GLN A 41 27.22 -35.49 -17.18
C GLN A 41 26.48 -36.16 -18.36
N PRO A 42 26.12 -37.45 -18.23
CA PRO A 42 25.24 -38.13 -19.19
C PRO A 42 23.80 -37.59 -19.07
N ALA A 43 23.00 -37.79 -20.12
CA ALA A 43 21.59 -37.44 -20.08
C ALA A 43 20.84 -38.30 -19.03
N GLY A 44 19.96 -37.69 -18.24
CA GLY A 44 19.23 -38.39 -17.19
C GLY A 44 18.44 -37.50 -16.24
N PRO A 45 17.61 -38.09 -15.36
CA PRO A 45 16.93 -37.36 -14.28
C PRO A 45 17.95 -36.68 -13.35
N ILE A 46 17.64 -35.46 -12.93
CA ILE A 46 18.46 -34.65 -12.02
C ILE A 46 17.54 -33.92 -11.03
N ASP A 47 18.07 -33.53 -9.87
CA ASP A 47 17.37 -32.58 -9.00
C ASP A 47 17.14 -31.25 -9.74
N CYS A 48 15.99 -30.61 -9.51
CA CYS A 48 15.68 -29.36 -10.17
C CYS A 48 16.54 -28.21 -9.63
N PRO A 49 17.20 -27.43 -10.51
CA PRO A 49 17.75 -26.11 -10.20
C PRO A 49 16.75 -25.19 -9.50
N ALA A 50 17.24 -24.23 -8.71
CA ALA A 50 16.40 -23.39 -7.86
C ALA A 50 15.43 -22.50 -8.66
N ASP A 51 15.82 -22.03 -9.84
CA ASP A 51 15.00 -21.29 -10.78
C ASP A 51 13.86 -22.16 -11.35
N LEU A 52 14.14 -23.42 -11.72
CA LEU A 52 13.08 -24.36 -12.13
C LEU A 52 12.16 -24.75 -10.98
N LYS A 53 12.69 -24.93 -9.76
CA LYS A 53 11.85 -25.17 -8.56
C LYS A 53 10.93 -24.00 -8.25
N ARG A 54 11.42 -22.76 -8.38
CA ARG A 54 10.59 -21.55 -8.28
C ARG A 54 9.56 -21.47 -9.42
N GLY A 55 9.92 -21.89 -10.62
CA GLY A 55 8.99 -22.14 -11.72
C GLY A 55 8.13 -23.41 -11.56
N HIS A 56 7.76 -23.77 -10.33
CA HIS A 56 6.87 -24.89 -9.97
C HIS A 56 7.29 -26.28 -10.47
N CYS A 57 8.56 -26.47 -10.85
CA CYS A 57 9.03 -27.75 -11.37
C CYS A 57 9.38 -28.75 -10.26
N THR A 58 8.76 -29.94 -10.31
CA THR A 58 8.96 -31.04 -9.35
C THR A 58 9.82 -32.18 -9.89
N LYS A 59 10.07 -32.23 -11.22
CA LYS A 59 10.88 -33.27 -11.86
C LYS A 59 11.70 -32.67 -13.00
N CYS A 60 13.02 -32.87 -12.97
CA CYS A 60 13.92 -32.34 -13.99
C CYS A 60 14.74 -33.43 -14.68
N TYR A 61 15.12 -33.15 -15.93
CA TYR A 61 15.94 -34.04 -16.75
C TYR A 61 17.03 -33.24 -17.46
N TYR A 62 18.29 -33.67 -17.33
CA TYR A 62 19.43 -33.09 -18.01
C TYR A 62 19.60 -33.74 -19.39
N THR A 63 19.71 -32.94 -20.46
CA THR A 63 19.83 -33.48 -21.83
C THR A 63 21.21 -34.04 -22.18
N GLY A 64 22.22 -33.82 -21.33
CA GLY A 64 23.55 -34.44 -21.43
C GLY A 64 24.52 -33.73 -22.37
N GLY A 65 25.82 -33.96 -22.13
CA GLY A 65 26.90 -33.36 -22.93
C GLY A 65 27.25 -31.91 -22.53
N ALA A 66 28.27 -31.33 -23.16
CA ALA A 66 28.81 -30.02 -22.75
C ALA A 66 27.84 -28.83 -22.97
N SER A 67 26.82 -29.00 -23.83
CA SER A 67 25.73 -28.05 -24.06
C SER A 67 24.37 -28.61 -23.59
N GLY A 68 24.38 -29.56 -22.65
CA GLY A 68 23.16 -30.08 -22.06
C GLY A 68 22.47 -29.03 -21.21
N GLU A 69 21.15 -29.03 -21.26
CA GLU A 69 20.25 -28.15 -20.50
C GLU A 69 19.41 -28.98 -19.54
N THR A 70 19.02 -28.40 -18.41
CA THR A 70 18.05 -29.02 -17.50
C THR A 70 16.64 -28.59 -17.90
N GLN A 71 15.77 -29.57 -18.17
CA GLN A 71 14.40 -29.34 -18.62
C GLN A 71 13.40 -29.80 -17.57
N CYS A 72 12.33 -29.04 -17.38
CA CYS A 72 11.21 -29.49 -16.56
C CYS A 72 10.45 -30.64 -17.24
N GLN A 73 10.02 -31.62 -16.44
CA GLN A 73 9.29 -32.83 -16.85
C GLN A 73 8.05 -33.09 -16.00
N GLY A 74 7.79 -32.26 -14.98
CA GLY A 74 6.64 -32.39 -14.09
C GLY A 74 6.55 -31.19 -13.16
N CYS A 75 5.32 -30.79 -12.84
CA CYS A 75 5.00 -29.59 -12.08
C CYS A 75 4.38 -29.95 -10.72
N SER A 76 4.29 -28.99 -9.80
CA SER A 76 3.39 -29.03 -8.65
C SER A 76 1.97 -28.68 -9.09
N ASP A 77 0.95 -29.30 -8.47
CA ASP A 77 -0.43 -28.85 -8.63
C ASP A 77 -0.56 -27.39 -8.11
N PRO A 78 -1.35 -26.52 -8.74
CA PRO A 78 -2.25 -26.76 -9.88
C PRO A 78 -1.58 -26.63 -11.27
N TYR A 79 -0.28 -26.36 -11.33
CA TYR A 79 0.44 -26.07 -12.57
C TYR A 79 0.62 -27.30 -13.44
N LYS A 80 0.60 -27.10 -14.76
CA LYS A 80 0.77 -28.14 -15.78
C LYS A 80 1.93 -27.77 -16.70
N LEU A 81 2.62 -28.78 -17.22
CA LEU A 81 3.76 -28.58 -18.12
C LEU A 81 3.28 -28.04 -19.47
N ASN A 82 3.75 -26.86 -19.84
CA ASN A 82 3.53 -26.20 -21.12
C ASN A 82 4.89 -25.91 -21.77
N GLY A 83 5.28 -26.75 -22.73
CA GLY A 83 6.66 -26.77 -23.23
C GLY A 83 7.63 -27.22 -22.14
N GLN A 84 8.44 -26.30 -21.63
CA GLN A 84 9.41 -26.52 -20.54
C GLN A 84 9.04 -25.77 -19.25
N ALA A 85 7.97 -24.98 -19.24
CA ALA A 85 7.53 -24.19 -18.09
C ALA A 85 6.30 -24.83 -17.43
N CYS A 86 6.12 -24.59 -16.14
CA CYS A 86 4.90 -24.93 -15.42
C CYS A 86 3.96 -23.72 -15.44
N THR A 87 2.76 -23.91 -15.99
CA THR A 87 1.76 -22.84 -16.14
C THR A 87 0.37 -23.34 -15.72
N VAL A 88 -0.47 -22.44 -15.24
CA VAL A 88 -1.91 -22.67 -15.05
C VAL A 88 -2.70 -21.61 -15.82
N SER A 89 -3.92 -21.93 -16.25
CA SER A 89 -4.88 -20.93 -16.75
C SER A 89 -5.96 -20.70 -15.71
N CYS A 90 -6.55 -19.50 -15.70
CA CYS A 90 -7.70 -19.19 -14.87
C CYS A 90 -8.93 -20.04 -15.17
N SER A 91 -9.01 -20.61 -16.38
CA SER A 91 -10.03 -21.60 -16.76
C SER A 91 -9.84 -22.97 -16.11
N ASP A 92 -8.62 -23.30 -15.64
CA ASP A 92 -8.30 -24.53 -14.90
C ASP A 92 -8.40 -24.36 -13.37
N MET A 93 -8.42 -23.12 -12.88
CA MET A 93 -8.51 -22.83 -11.45
C MET A 93 -9.94 -23.04 -10.92
N PRO A 94 -10.11 -23.41 -9.63
CA PRO A 94 -11.41 -23.36 -8.98
C PRO A 94 -12.02 -21.97 -9.11
N ALA A 95 -13.31 -21.90 -9.47
CA ALA A 95 -14.02 -20.64 -9.56
C ALA A 95 -13.92 -19.88 -8.22
N PRO A 96 -13.61 -18.56 -8.22
CA PRO A 96 -13.57 -17.77 -7.00
C PRO A 96 -14.86 -17.90 -6.19
N ALA A 97 -14.73 -17.87 -4.86
CA ALA A 97 -15.88 -17.80 -3.98
C ALA A 97 -16.77 -16.60 -4.35
N ALA A 98 -18.09 -16.73 -4.20
CA ALA A 98 -18.97 -15.57 -4.39
C ALA A 98 -18.60 -14.45 -3.40
N LYS A 99 -18.68 -13.18 -3.84
CA LYS A 99 -18.58 -12.04 -2.91
C LYS A 99 -19.66 -12.22 -1.83
N PRO A 100 -19.30 -12.19 -0.54
CA PRO A 100 -20.29 -12.37 0.52
C PRO A 100 -21.25 -11.19 0.58
N GLY A 101 -22.42 -11.42 1.18
CA GLY A 101 -23.36 -10.34 1.47
C GLY A 101 -22.79 -9.34 2.49
N MET A 102 -23.39 -8.15 2.54
CA MET A 102 -23.09 -7.14 3.55
C MET A 102 -23.29 -7.73 4.96
N PRO A 103 -22.32 -7.58 5.88
CA PRO A 103 -22.43 -8.13 7.23
C PRO A 103 -23.34 -7.27 8.11
N ASP A 104 -23.88 -7.87 9.18
CA ASP A 104 -24.64 -7.14 10.22
C ASP A 104 -23.77 -6.21 11.09
N SER A 105 -22.45 -6.41 11.07
CA SER A 105 -21.46 -5.59 11.80
C SER A 105 -20.16 -5.50 11.00
N ALA A 106 -19.51 -4.34 11.01
CA ALA A 106 -18.23 -4.11 10.33
C ALA A 106 -17.09 -5.01 10.84
N MET A 107 -17.19 -5.54 12.07
CA MET A 107 -16.21 -6.48 12.64
C MET A 107 -16.44 -7.96 12.24
N ALA A 108 -17.59 -8.29 11.65
CA ALA A 108 -18.02 -9.70 11.46
C ALA A 108 -17.14 -10.51 10.49
N TYR A 109 -16.36 -9.83 9.66
CA TYR A 109 -15.47 -10.41 8.66
C TYR A 109 -13.97 -10.23 8.96
N ASN A 110 -13.62 -9.78 10.17
CA ASN A 110 -12.22 -9.69 10.60
C ASN A 110 -11.51 -11.06 10.47
N GLY A 111 -10.39 -11.06 9.75
CA GLY A 111 -9.61 -12.26 9.43
C GLY A 111 -10.15 -13.09 8.26
N MET A 112 -11.11 -12.59 7.48
CA MET A 112 -11.62 -13.32 6.32
C MET A 112 -10.62 -13.39 5.16
N THR A 113 -10.74 -14.42 4.33
CA THR A 113 -10.19 -14.43 2.97
C THR A 113 -11.27 -13.92 2.00
N TRP A 114 -11.03 -12.77 1.37
CA TRP A 114 -11.86 -12.23 0.30
C TRP A 114 -11.71 -13.10 -0.97
N PRO A 115 -12.73 -13.19 -1.86
CA PRO A 115 -12.63 -13.99 -3.08
C PRO A 115 -11.35 -13.76 -3.87
N SER A 116 -10.68 -14.86 -4.19
CA SER A 116 -9.46 -14.86 -4.99
C SER A 116 -9.68 -14.24 -6.36
N LEU A 117 -8.58 -13.79 -6.97
CA LEU A 117 -8.56 -13.45 -8.40
C LEU A 117 -7.63 -14.39 -9.14
N CYS A 118 -7.85 -14.49 -10.45
CA CYS A 118 -6.90 -15.09 -11.35
C CYS A 118 -6.73 -14.21 -12.59
N PHE A 119 -5.50 -14.10 -13.05
CA PHE A 119 -5.08 -13.40 -14.25
C PHE A 119 -4.28 -14.38 -15.13
N ASP A 120 -4.61 -14.48 -16.43
CA ASP A 120 -3.91 -15.38 -17.38
C ASP A 120 -2.57 -14.76 -17.86
N GLU A 121 -2.18 -13.62 -17.28
CA GLU A 121 -0.90 -12.93 -17.48
C GLU A 121 0.24 -13.49 -16.59
N ASP A 122 1.48 -13.34 -17.07
CA ASP A 122 2.74 -13.70 -16.39
C ASP A 122 3.48 -12.49 -15.78
N GLU A 123 3.05 -11.27 -16.14
CA GLU A 123 3.41 -10.00 -15.53
C GLU A 123 2.18 -9.09 -15.48
N ILE A 124 1.94 -8.41 -14.35
CA ILE A 124 0.90 -7.37 -14.25
C ILE A 124 1.43 -6.07 -13.67
N HIS A 125 0.68 -4.99 -13.89
CA HIS A 125 0.81 -3.74 -13.14
C HIS A 125 -0.30 -3.60 -12.09
N PHE A 126 0.00 -2.89 -11.01
CA PHE A 126 -0.95 -2.36 -10.03
C PHE A 126 -0.38 -1.08 -9.42
N PHE A 127 -1.20 -0.20 -8.86
CA PHE A 127 -0.70 1.01 -8.20
C PHE A 127 -0.80 0.92 -6.68
N THR A 128 -0.02 1.73 -5.96
CA THR A 128 -0.19 1.93 -4.52
C THR A 128 -0.30 3.42 -4.19
N VAL A 129 -1.23 3.80 -3.31
CA VAL A 129 -1.45 5.18 -2.85
C VAL A 129 -2.03 5.19 -1.43
N GLY A 130 -1.78 6.25 -0.67
CA GLY A 130 -2.29 6.46 0.69
C GLY A 130 -2.38 7.94 1.02
N ASP A 131 -2.99 8.26 2.15
CA ASP A 131 -3.02 9.62 2.71
C ASP A 131 -3.63 10.62 1.70
N TRP A 132 -4.75 10.21 1.12
CA TRP A 132 -5.51 10.93 0.09
C TRP A 132 -6.88 11.35 0.64
N GLY A 133 -7.72 11.92 -0.21
CA GLY A 133 -9.07 12.30 0.16
C GLY A 133 -9.13 13.51 1.07
N GLY A 134 -8.77 14.67 0.52
CA GLY A 134 -8.69 15.91 1.28
C GLY A 134 -10.02 16.39 1.87
N VAL A 135 -9.90 17.37 2.77
CA VAL A 135 -11.02 18.04 3.41
C VAL A 135 -11.90 18.70 2.35
N CYS A 136 -13.21 18.52 2.45
CA CYS A 136 -14.16 19.36 1.72
C CYS A 136 -14.81 20.39 2.63
N SER A 137 -15.33 19.98 3.78
CA SER A 137 -16.02 20.81 4.76
C SER A 137 -15.71 20.29 6.17
N TRP A 138 -15.67 21.18 7.16
CA TRP A 138 -15.49 20.81 8.57
C TRP A 138 -16.80 20.46 9.29
N THR A 139 -17.94 20.54 8.61
CA THR A 139 -19.28 20.45 9.25
C THR A 139 -20.24 19.47 8.59
N ASP A 140 -20.07 19.15 7.31
CA ASP A 140 -21.03 18.35 6.55
C ASP A 140 -20.41 17.49 5.43
N GLY A 141 -19.09 17.35 5.41
CA GLY A 141 -18.34 16.56 4.41
C GLY A 141 -18.44 17.02 2.95
N LYS A 142 -19.21 18.07 2.62
CA LYS A 142 -19.59 18.38 1.24
C LYS A 142 -18.65 19.35 0.54
N CYS A 143 -18.25 18.97 -0.66
CA CYS A 143 -17.46 19.81 -1.55
C CYS A 143 -18.40 20.78 -2.28
N THR A 144 -18.26 22.08 -2.05
CA THR A 144 -19.03 23.16 -2.70
C THR A 144 -18.09 24.21 -3.28
N ASP A 145 -18.60 25.10 -4.14
CA ASP A 145 -17.84 26.22 -4.74
C ASP A 145 -17.07 27.08 -3.71
N SER A 146 -17.59 27.17 -2.49
CA SER A 146 -17.02 27.97 -1.39
C SER A 146 -16.33 27.14 -0.30
N SER A 147 -16.34 25.80 -0.40
CA SER A 147 -15.79 24.94 0.67
C SER A 147 -14.26 24.82 0.61
N ASN A 148 -13.69 24.96 -0.58
CA ASN A 148 -12.25 25.00 -0.80
C ASN A 148 -11.73 26.44 -0.59
N PRO A 149 -10.93 26.72 0.46
CA PRO A 149 -10.48 28.08 0.80
C PRO A 149 -9.52 28.67 -0.24
N TYR A 150 -8.93 27.84 -1.10
CA TYR A 150 -7.97 28.26 -2.12
C TYR A 150 -8.65 28.61 -3.46
N ALA A 151 -9.92 28.24 -3.64
CA ALA A 151 -10.69 28.45 -4.86
C ALA A 151 -10.83 29.92 -5.30
N ALA A 152 -10.69 30.88 -4.36
CA ALA A 152 -10.66 32.31 -4.67
C ALA A 152 -9.39 32.75 -5.42
N LYS A 153 -8.27 32.03 -5.22
CA LYS A 153 -7.01 32.23 -5.97
C LYS A 153 -6.92 31.30 -7.19
N GLN A 154 -7.56 30.13 -7.14
CA GLN A 154 -7.50 29.10 -8.18
C GLN A 154 -8.91 28.54 -8.49
N PRO A 155 -9.66 29.14 -9.44
CA PRO A 155 -11.08 28.83 -9.66
C PRO A 155 -11.41 27.39 -10.08
N ASP A 156 -10.42 26.62 -10.55
CA ASP A 156 -10.53 25.20 -10.90
C ASP A 156 -10.53 24.26 -9.67
N LEU A 157 -10.33 24.80 -8.46
CA LEU A 157 -10.46 24.10 -7.18
C LEU A 157 -11.86 24.20 -6.54
N LYS A 158 -12.79 24.92 -7.18
CA LYS A 158 -14.19 24.97 -6.76
C LYS A 158 -14.82 23.59 -6.73
N GLY A 159 -15.50 23.25 -5.64
CA GLY A 159 -16.16 21.95 -5.47
C GLY A 159 -15.20 20.76 -5.34
N LYS A 160 -13.88 20.98 -5.20
CA LYS A 160 -12.87 19.93 -5.01
C LYS A 160 -12.34 19.90 -3.56
N PRO A 161 -11.92 18.73 -3.05
CA PRO A 161 -11.20 18.64 -1.78
C PRO A 161 -9.90 19.45 -1.79
N TRP A 162 -9.42 19.80 -0.60
CA TRP A 162 -8.15 20.48 -0.33
C TRP A 162 -7.40 19.76 0.79
N PRO A 163 -6.06 19.80 0.86
CA PRO A 163 -5.32 19.04 1.86
C PRO A 163 -5.62 19.54 3.28
N MET A 164 -5.75 18.61 4.23
CA MET A 164 -5.68 18.98 5.65
C MET A 164 -4.30 19.60 5.95
N PRO A 165 -4.21 20.80 6.56
CA PRO A 165 -2.93 21.40 6.90
C PRO A 165 -2.32 20.75 8.14
N ASN A 166 -1.20 20.04 7.97
CA ASN A 166 -0.44 19.39 9.07
C ASN A 166 0.89 20.11 9.41
N ARG A 167 1.13 21.31 8.86
CA ARG A 167 2.44 21.99 8.99
C ARG A 167 2.64 22.88 10.23
N HIS A 168 1.84 22.70 11.29
CA HIS A 168 1.91 23.46 12.56
C HIS A 168 2.13 24.98 12.42
N GLY A 169 1.53 25.59 11.39
CA GLY A 169 1.63 27.04 11.12
C GLY A 169 2.70 27.47 10.11
N ALA A 170 3.54 26.56 9.58
CA ALA A 170 4.38 26.86 8.42
C ALA A 170 3.53 27.02 7.14
N PRO A 171 3.93 27.90 6.19
CA PRO A 171 3.13 28.22 5.03
C PRO A 171 2.96 27.03 4.07
N LEU A 172 1.83 27.01 3.37
CA LEU A 172 1.61 26.11 2.24
C LEU A 172 2.41 26.59 1.02
N GLN A 173 2.96 25.63 0.29
CA GLN A 173 3.62 25.86 -0.98
C GLN A 173 2.56 26.02 -2.08
N GLU A 174 2.18 27.27 -2.30
CA GLU A 174 1.30 27.64 -3.41
C GLU A 174 1.97 27.32 -4.76
N PRO A 175 1.25 26.82 -5.79
CA PRO A 175 -0.11 26.29 -5.74
C PRO A 175 -0.16 24.77 -5.47
N ILE A 176 0.99 24.09 -5.32
CA ILE A 176 1.10 22.62 -5.30
C ILE A 176 0.27 21.99 -4.19
N ASP A 177 0.43 22.45 -2.94
CA ASP A 177 -0.27 21.85 -1.80
C ASP A 177 -1.79 21.90 -2.05
N TRP A 178 -2.33 23.03 -2.52
CA TRP A 178 -3.78 23.23 -2.72
C TRP A 178 -4.46 22.23 -3.65
N MET A 179 -3.69 21.64 -4.57
CA MET A 179 -4.17 20.74 -5.61
C MET A 179 -3.53 19.35 -5.55
N ALA A 180 -2.81 19.03 -4.48
CA ALA A 180 -1.94 17.85 -4.39
C ALA A 180 -2.64 16.55 -4.83
N GLN A 181 -3.80 16.24 -4.27
CA GLN A 181 -4.58 15.05 -4.65
C GLN A 181 -4.99 15.04 -6.13
N GLY A 182 -5.33 16.21 -6.70
CA GLY A 182 -5.66 16.34 -8.13
C GLY A 182 -4.45 16.12 -9.04
N LEU A 183 -3.28 16.64 -8.66
CA LEU A 183 -2.04 16.37 -9.39
C LEU A 183 -1.69 14.88 -9.36
N VAL A 184 -1.85 14.20 -8.22
CA VAL A 184 -1.64 12.74 -8.13
C VAL A 184 -2.60 11.99 -9.04
N ALA A 185 -3.90 12.33 -9.02
CA ALA A 185 -4.89 11.73 -9.90
C ALA A 185 -4.58 11.91 -11.40
N ASP A 186 -4.14 13.10 -11.82
CA ASP A 186 -3.70 13.36 -13.19
C ASP A 186 -2.50 12.48 -13.61
N ARG A 187 -1.51 12.28 -12.72
CA ARG A 187 -0.35 11.41 -13.01
C ARG A 187 -0.76 9.93 -13.06
N MET A 188 -1.69 9.48 -12.21
CA MET A 188 -2.25 8.12 -12.26
C MET A 188 -2.98 7.88 -13.60
N LYS A 189 -3.79 8.84 -14.04
CA LYS A 189 -4.46 8.83 -15.34
C LYS A 189 -3.49 8.76 -16.51
N GLU A 190 -2.43 9.57 -16.49
CA GLU A 190 -1.36 9.54 -17.51
C GLU A 190 -0.69 8.16 -17.57
N LYS A 191 -0.32 7.58 -16.42
CA LYS A 191 0.31 6.27 -16.36
C LYS A 191 -0.63 5.15 -16.83
N VAL A 192 -1.91 5.21 -16.48
CA VAL A 192 -2.92 4.28 -17.02
C VAL A 192 -3.03 4.40 -18.54
N ALA A 193 -3.00 5.62 -19.09
CA ALA A 193 -3.06 5.86 -20.54
C ALA A 193 -1.76 5.47 -21.28
N GLU A 194 -0.62 5.42 -20.59
CA GLU A 194 0.63 4.82 -21.06
C GLU A 194 0.49 3.28 -21.11
N LEU A 195 0.27 2.65 -19.96
CA LEU A 195 0.19 1.18 -19.81
C LEU A 195 -0.91 0.55 -20.67
N LYS A 196 -2.05 1.23 -20.87
CA LYS A 196 -3.12 0.78 -21.78
C LYS A 196 -2.64 0.62 -23.24
N LYS A 197 -1.66 1.41 -23.71
CA LYS A 197 -1.09 1.28 -25.08
C LYS A 197 -0.20 0.05 -25.23
N GLU A 198 0.37 -0.42 -24.12
CA GLU A 198 1.26 -1.58 -24.06
C GLU A 198 0.51 -2.89 -23.75
N GLY A 199 -0.81 -2.81 -23.53
CA GLY A 199 -1.62 -3.94 -23.05
C GLY A 199 -1.47 -4.24 -21.56
N LYS A 200 -0.67 -3.45 -20.83
CA LYS A 200 -0.27 -3.64 -19.43
C LYS A 200 -1.11 -2.83 -18.43
N ALA A 201 -2.36 -2.50 -18.76
CA ALA A 201 -3.23 -1.70 -17.89
C ALA A 201 -3.30 -2.27 -16.46
N PRO A 202 -3.20 -1.45 -15.40
CA PRO A 202 -3.12 -1.95 -14.04
C PRO A 202 -4.40 -2.70 -13.64
N LYS A 203 -4.26 -3.73 -12.82
CA LYS A 203 -5.35 -4.67 -12.48
C LYS A 203 -6.14 -4.27 -11.24
N PHE A 204 -5.51 -3.59 -10.30
CA PHE A 204 -6.07 -3.13 -9.03
C PHE A 204 -5.21 -1.99 -8.46
N ILE A 205 -5.68 -1.40 -7.36
CA ILE A 205 -4.95 -0.39 -6.59
C ILE A 205 -4.90 -0.85 -5.14
N LEU A 206 -3.71 -0.85 -4.53
CA LEU A 206 -3.54 -1.03 -3.08
C LEU A 206 -3.64 0.34 -2.42
N ASN A 207 -4.53 0.45 -1.46
CA ASN A 207 -4.81 1.68 -0.74
C ASN A 207 -4.40 1.50 0.73
N VAL A 208 -3.43 2.28 1.19
CA VAL A 208 -2.83 2.14 2.53
C VAL A 208 -3.53 2.95 3.62
N GLY A 209 -4.75 3.43 3.39
CA GLY A 209 -5.54 4.14 4.40
C GLY A 209 -5.26 5.63 4.49
N ASP A 210 -5.93 6.25 5.45
CA ASP A 210 -6.21 7.69 5.53
C ASP A 210 -6.86 8.17 4.23
N ASN A 211 -8.09 7.69 4.07
CA ASN A 211 -8.91 7.79 2.86
C ASN A 211 -9.76 9.05 2.84
N PHE A 212 -10.06 9.61 4.01
CA PHE A 212 -10.88 10.82 4.17
C PHE A 212 -10.37 11.69 5.33
N TYR A 213 -9.75 12.82 4.99
CA TYR A 213 -9.33 13.82 5.97
C TYR A 213 -10.48 14.77 6.32
N PRO A 214 -10.56 15.28 7.58
CA PRO A 214 -9.57 15.14 8.65
C PRO A 214 -9.84 13.96 9.59
N GLY A 215 -10.77 13.07 9.27
CA GLY A 215 -11.32 12.15 10.28
C GLY A 215 -12.34 11.14 9.74
N GLY A 216 -12.12 10.51 8.59
CA GLY A 216 -13.02 9.49 8.07
C GLY A 216 -14.34 10.07 7.53
N VAL A 217 -15.38 9.25 7.58
CA VAL A 217 -16.72 9.63 7.11
C VAL A 217 -17.43 10.47 8.17
N ASP A 218 -17.98 11.62 7.76
CA ASP A 218 -18.72 12.60 8.57
C ASP A 218 -20.14 12.11 8.92
N THR A 219 -20.22 10.94 9.54
CA THR A 219 -21.40 10.39 10.22
C THR A 219 -20.94 9.74 11.53
N HIS A 220 -21.88 9.40 12.41
CA HIS A 220 -21.58 8.73 13.67
C HIS A 220 -21.42 7.21 13.46
N CYS A 221 -20.46 6.58 14.13
CA CYS A 221 -20.19 5.12 14.06
C CYS A 221 -21.38 4.22 14.51
N ASP A 222 -22.25 4.72 15.41
CA ASP A 222 -23.49 4.02 15.79
C ASP A 222 -24.68 4.30 14.84
N ASN A 223 -24.49 5.02 13.71
CA ASN A 223 -25.54 5.16 12.69
C ASN A 223 -25.72 3.88 11.85
N GLY A 224 -24.80 2.93 11.97
CA GLY A 224 -24.89 1.58 11.41
C GLY A 224 -24.88 1.53 9.89
N SER A 225 -25.25 0.38 9.35
CA SER A 225 -25.52 0.23 7.91
C SER A 225 -26.84 0.94 7.59
N PRO A 226 -26.89 1.80 6.55
CA PRO A 226 -26.37 1.45 5.23
C PRO A 226 -25.32 2.41 4.66
N HIS A 227 -24.53 1.86 3.74
CA HIS A 227 -23.67 2.64 2.83
C HIS A 227 -24.42 3.74 2.06
N ASP A 228 -25.75 3.65 1.94
CA ASP A 228 -26.61 4.65 1.30
C ASP A 228 -26.76 5.96 2.09
N ALA A 229 -26.25 6.02 3.33
CA ALA A 229 -26.25 7.20 4.16
C ALA A 229 -25.73 8.41 3.36
N VAL A 230 -26.53 9.48 3.31
CA VAL A 230 -26.33 10.59 2.35
C VAL A 230 -24.95 11.23 2.48
N PHE A 231 -24.38 11.28 3.69
CA PHE A 231 -23.02 11.78 3.94
C PHE A 231 -21.95 10.82 3.41
N THR A 232 -22.06 9.51 3.71
CA THR A 232 -21.21 8.45 3.14
C THR A 232 -21.20 8.52 1.60
N GLN A 233 -22.37 8.48 0.96
CA GLN A 233 -22.46 8.60 -0.50
C GLN A 233 -21.90 9.93 -1.04
N SER A 234 -22.09 11.04 -0.32
CA SER A 234 -21.56 12.35 -0.76
C SER A 234 -20.04 12.39 -0.70
N GLN A 235 -19.42 11.96 0.39
CA GLN A 235 -17.96 11.96 0.52
C GLN A 235 -17.32 10.98 -0.46
N PHE A 236 -17.78 9.73 -0.54
CA PHE A 236 -17.28 8.78 -1.54
C PHE A 236 -17.46 9.32 -2.97
N SER A 237 -18.61 9.92 -3.31
CA SER A 237 -18.82 10.52 -4.63
C SER A 237 -17.83 11.64 -4.94
N GLN A 238 -17.67 12.61 -4.03
CA GLN A 238 -16.93 13.84 -4.33
C GLN A 238 -15.40 13.72 -4.10
N ILE A 239 -14.98 12.87 -3.17
CA ILE A 239 -13.58 12.75 -2.73
C ILE A 239 -12.88 11.54 -3.37
N PHE A 240 -13.63 10.51 -3.75
CA PHE A 240 -13.13 9.28 -4.38
C PHE A 240 -13.57 9.11 -5.84
N GLU A 241 -14.89 9.05 -6.12
CA GLU A 241 -15.40 8.74 -7.47
C GLU A 241 -15.14 9.86 -8.48
N GLN A 242 -15.29 11.13 -8.09
CA GLN A 242 -15.04 12.29 -8.95
C GLN A 242 -13.56 12.66 -9.11
N VAL A 243 -12.70 12.25 -8.16
CA VAL A 243 -11.25 12.49 -8.23
C VAL A 243 -10.55 11.39 -9.02
N TYR A 244 -11.02 10.14 -8.90
CA TYR A 244 -10.43 8.96 -9.55
C TYR A 244 -11.45 8.24 -10.45
N PRO A 245 -11.99 8.90 -11.50
CA PRO A 245 -13.14 8.38 -12.23
C PRO A 245 -12.80 7.17 -13.11
N VAL A 246 -13.83 6.36 -13.41
CA VAL A 246 -13.70 5.06 -14.10
C VAL A 246 -13.19 5.21 -15.53
N GLU A 247 -13.52 6.30 -16.23
CA GLU A 247 -12.98 6.60 -17.56
C GLU A 247 -11.45 6.76 -17.58
N ASP A 248 -10.88 7.27 -16.48
CA ASP A 248 -9.46 7.56 -16.38
C ASP A 248 -8.69 6.32 -15.92
N LEU A 249 -9.02 5.79 -14.74
CA LEU A 249 -8.28 4.66 -14.15
C LEU A 249 -8.76 3.28 -14.62
N GLY A 250 -9.99 3.18 -15.14
CA GLY A 250 -10.67 1.92 -15.39
C GLY A 250 -11.51 1.45 -14.20
N ASN A 251 -12.38 0.45 -14.43
CA ASN A 251 -13.21 -0.15 -13.38
C ASN A 251 -12.41 -1.21 -12.61
N ILE A 252 -11.36 -0.78 -11.90
CA ILE A 252 -10.45 -1.65 -11.15
C ILE A 252 -10.64 -1.47 -9.65
N GLU A 253 -10.51 -2.57 -8.90
CA GLU A 253 -10.76 -2.59 -7.46
C GLU A 253 -9.67 -1.85 -6.66
N TRP A 254 -10.09 -1.13 -5.61
CA TRP A 254 -9.24 -0.47 -4.62
C TRP A 254 -9.25 -1.27 -3.32
N TRP A 255 -8.17 -2.00 -3.05
CA TRP A 255 -8.03 -2.88 -1.89
C TRP A 255 -7.44 -2.09 -0.74
N SER A 256 -8.25 -1.84 0.29
CA SER A 256 -7.97 -0.80 1.27
C SER A 256 -7.78 -1.34 2.69
N VAL A 257 -7.04 -0.56 3.48
CA VAL A 257 -7.00 -0.61 4.96
C VAL A 257 -7.49 0.72 5.54
N LEU A 258 -7.72 0.74 6.85
CA LEU A 258 -8.02 1.94 7.63
C LEU A 258 -6.72 2.54 8.19
N GLY A 259 -6.55 3.85 8.04
CA GLY A 259 -5.55 4.63 8.76
C GLY A 259 -6.10 5.33 10.00
N ASN A 260 -5.27 6.11 10.68
CA ASN A 260 -5.63 6.75 11.95
C ASN A 260 -6.67 7.86 11.74
N HIS A 261 -6.60 8.63 10.64
CA HIS A 261 -7.65 9.56 10.28
C HIS A 261 -8.94 8.85 9.86
N ASP A 262 -8.92 7.63 9.31
CA ASP A 262 -10.15 6.88 9.02
C ASP A 262 -10.96 6.52 10.29
N TYR A 263 -10.28 6.25 11.40
CA TYR A 263 -10.86 6.15 12.75
C TYR A 263 -11.12 7.51 13.42
N GLY A 264 -11.15 8.60 12.64
CA GLY A 264 -11.48 9.94 13.13
C GLY A 264 -10.29 10.77 13.62
N GLY A 265 -9.06 10.24 13.58
CA GLY A 265 -7.81 10.92 13.94
C GLY A 265 -7.67 11.19 15.44
N VAL A 266 -8.45 12.16 15.95
CA VAL A 266 -8.63 12.41 17.39
C VAL A 266 -10.05 12.13 17.86
N CYS A 267 -10.93 11.67 16.97
CA CYS A 267 -12.38 11.63 17.17
C CYS A 267 -13.01 10.28 16.81
N TYR A 268 -12.90 9.28 17.68
CA TYR A 268 -13.29 7.89 17.37
C TYR A 268 -14.77 7.70 17.07
N ILE A 269 -15.66 8.66 17.41
CA ILE A 269 -17.11 8.56 17.19
C ILE A 269 -17.53 8.67 15.70
N LYS A 270 -16.58 8.89 14.79
CA LYS A 270 -16.84 9.03 13.35
C LYS A 270 -16.98 7.68 12.63
N GLY A 271 -17.63 7.71 11.46
CA GLY A 271 -18.10 6.54 10.71
C GLY A 271 -17.01 5.75 9.96
N TRP A 272 -16.02 5.23 10.67
CA TRP A 272 -15.01 4.32 10.10
C TRP A 272 -15.66 3.04 9.52
N ASP A 273 -16.71 2.55 10.19
CA ASP A 273 -17.51 1.38 9.82
C ASP A 273 -18.18 1.52 8.45
N GLN A 274 -18.55 2.74 8.08
CA GLN A 274 -19.14 3.08 6.77
C GLN A 274 -18.22 2.72 5.61
N GLN A 275 -16.90 2.86 5.80
CA GLN A 275 -15.94 2.52 4.76
C GLN A 275 -15.88 1.00 4.54
N ILE A 276 -16.18 0.19 5.56
CA ILE A 276 -16.35 -1.26 5.41
C ILE A 276 -17.69 -1.57 4.72
N PHE A 277 -18.80 -0.94 5.14
CA PHE A 277 -20.11 -1.14 4.51
C PHE A 277 -20.16 -0.70 3.04
N TYR A 278 -19.39 0.32 2.63
CA TYR A 278 -19.32 0.79 1.25
C TYR A 278 -18.76 -0.27 0.28
N THR A 279 -17.98 -1.25 0.77
CA THR A 279 -17.53 -2.44 0.00
C THR A 279 -18.68 -3.23 -0.61
N PHE A 280 -19.87 -3.18 0.00
CA PHE A 280 -21.03 -3.96 -0.40
C PHE A 280 -22.01 -3.15 -1.27
N LYS A 281 -21.64 -1.93 -1.68
CA LYS A 281 -22.37 -1.14 -2.67
C LYS A 281 -22.38 -1.89 -4.02
N PRO A 282 -23.55 -2.08 -4.67
CA PRO A 282 -23.61 -2.64 -6.02
C PRO A 282 -22.73 -1.90 -7.03
N ASP A 283 -22.09 -2.69 -7.89
CA ASP A 283 -21.12 -2.24 -8.91
C ASP A 283 -20.00 -1.34 -8.35
N GLY A 284 -19.71 -1.46 -7.06
CA GLY A 284 -18.64 -0.74 -6.37
C GLY A 284 -17.26 -1.31 -6.69
N ARG A 285 -16.28 -0.41 -6.85
CA ARG A 285 -14.86 -0.73 -7.00
C ARG A 285 -14.06 -0.62 -5.68
N TRP A 286 -14.70 -0.19 -4.60
CA TRP A 286 -14.11 -0.15 -3.27
C TRP A 286 -14.11 -1.53 -2.62
N VAL A 287 -12.98 -1.95 -2.04
CA VAL A 287 -12.84 -3.24 -1.35
C VAL A 287 -12.09 -3.05 -0.03
N MET A 288 -12.86 -3.05 1.06
CA MET A 288 -12.37 -3.10 2.43
C MET A 288 -13.40 -3.87 3.29
N PRO A 289 -13.44 -5.21 3.19
CA PRO A 289 -14.54 -5.99 3.75
C PRO A 289 -14.50 -6.15 5.28
N ALA A 290 -13.39 -5.78 5.92
CA ALA A 290 -13.13 -5.90 7.34
C ALA A 290 -11.96 -4.97 7.74
N GLN A 291 -11.68 -4.85 9.04
CA GLN A 291 -10.51 -4.09 9.55
C GLN A 291 -9.20 -4.76 9.15
N TYR A 292 -9.18 -6.10 9.14
CA TYR A 292 -8.08 -6.89 8.62
C TYR A 292 -8.59 -8.13 7.88
N TRP A 293 -7.93 -8.45 6.77
CA TRP A 293 -8.39 -9.44 5.81
C TRP A 293 -7.26 -9.92 4.89
N HIS A 294 -7.51 -10.96 4.11
CA HIS A 294 -6.55 -11.59 3.23
C HIS A 294 -7.13 -11.79 1.82
N ARG A 295 -6.29 -11.78 0.78
CA ARG A 295 -6.67 -12.20 -0.58
C ARG A 295 -5.51 -12.85 -1.34
N LYS A 296 -5.75 -14.05 -1.90
CA LYS A 296 -4.85 -14.71 -2.84
C LYS A 296 -5.15 -14.29 -4.28
N VAL A 297 -4.11 -14.07 -5.07
CA VAL A 297 -4.18 -13.83 -6.52
C VAL A 297 -3.33 -14.88 -7.25
N GLN A 298 -3.93 -15.53 -8.24
CA GLN A 298 -3.24 -16.46 -9.13
C GLN A 298 -2.84 -15.76 -10.44
N PHE A 299 -1.63 -16.03 -10.92
CA PHE A 299 -1.11 -15.66 -12.23
C PHE A 299 -0.76 -16.92 -13.02
N GLN A 300 -0.39 -16.78 -14.30
CA GLN A 300 -0.09 -17.93 -15.14
C GLN A 300 1.06 -18.80 -14.57
N THR A 301 2.08 -18.18 -14.00
CA THR A 301 3.33 -18.83 -13.55
C THR A 301 3.61 -18.72 -12.04
N PHE A 302 2.80 -17.95 -11.30
CA PHE A 302 3.04 -17.67 -9.89
C PHE A 302 1.73 -17.30 -9.15
N SER A 303 1.80 -17.19 -7.83
CA SER A 303 0.69 -16.70 -6.98
C SER A 303 1.19 -15.73 -5.91
N VAL A 304 0.29 -14.89 -5.41
CA VAL A 304 0.59 -13.83 -4.43
C VAL A 304 -0.48 -13.82 -3.34
N ASP A 305 -0.07 -13.85 -2.07
CA ASP A 305 -0.96 -13.59 -0.93
C ASP A 305 -0.80 -12.13 -0.47
N PHE A 306 -1.92 -11.41 -0.43
CA PHE A 306 -2.01 -10.04 0.08
C PHE A 306 -2.65 -10.03 1.47
N TRP A 307 -1.94 -9.46 2.45
CA TRP A 307 -2.33 -9.40 3.85
C TRP A 307 -2.63 -7.95 4.26
N PHE A 308 -3.89 -7.66 4.54
CA PHE A 308 -4.37 -6.31 4.90
C PHE A 308 -4.50 -6.20 6.41
N LEU A 309 -3.71 -5.32 7.03
CA LEU A 309 -3.55 -5.23 8.48
C LEU A 309 -3.90 -3.84 9.02
N ASP A 310 -4.71 -3.81 10.08
CA ASP A 310 -4.96 -2.63 10.89
C ASP A 310 -3.74 -2.38 11.80
N THR A 311 -3.20 -1.17 11.81
CA THR A 311 -2.02 -0.81 12.62
C THR A 311 -2.29 0.31 13.63
N ASN A 312 -3.56 0.72 13.77
CA ASN A 312 -3.97 1.96 14.43
C ASN A 312 -3.84 1.94 15.97
N ILE A 313 -3.47 0.79 16.55
CA ILE A 313 -2.95 0.72 17.92
C ILE A 313 -1.79 1.70 18.16
N LEU A 314 -1.01 2.03 17.12
CA LEU A 314 0.13 2.95 17.19
C LEU A 314 -0.28 4.40 17.53
N ASP A 315 -1.47 4.85 17.12
CA ASP A 315 -2.04 6.16 17.46
C ASP A 315 -2.98 6.15 18.68
N THR A 316 -2.95 5.06 19.45
CA THR A 316 -3.58 5.01 20.78
C THR A 316 -2.56 5.30 21.86
N GLN A 317 -2.87 6.22 22.77
CA GLN A 317 -2.04 6.52 23.94
C GLN A 317 -2.93 6.61 25.19
N ASN A 318 -2.35 6.86 26.36
CA ASN A 318 -3.15 7.21 27.55
C ASN A 318 -4.08 8.38 27.17
N PRO A 319 -5.38 8.40 27.54
CA PRO A 319 -6.29 9.46 27.13
C PRO A 319 -5.90 10.89 27.53
N ALA A 320 -4.99 11.05 28.50
CA ALA A 320 -4.42 12.35 28.88
C ALA A 320 -3.23 12.81 28.01
N ASP A 321 -2.61 11.91 27.25
CA ASP A 321 -1.38 12.16 26.50
C ASP A 321 -1.66 12.57 25.04
N ASN A 322 -0.78 13.41 24.50
CA ASN A 322 -0.76 13.91 23.11
C ASN A 322 -2.16 14.15 22.49
N PRO A 323 -3.01 15.00 23.08
CA PRO A 323 -4.43 15.04 22.75
C PRO A 323 -4.78 15.54 21.35
N ASP A 324 -3.79 16.05 20.61
CA ASP A 324 -3.90 16.51 19.21
C ASP A 324 -3.47 15.42 18.19
N HIS A 325 -2.84 14.32 18.63
CA HIS A 325 -2.52 13.12 17.82
C HIS A 325 -2.67 11.84 18.67
N ASN A 326 -3.88 11.61 19.17
CA ASN A 326 -4.25 10.42 19.94
C ASN A 326 -5.73 10.11 19.67
N LEU A 327 -5.99 8.97 19.05
CA LEU A 327 -7.34 8.47 18.76
C LEU A 327 -8.21 8.40 20.02
N CYS A 328 -7.59 8.05 21.15
CA CYS A 328 -8.23 7.88 22.44
C CYS A 328 -8.15 9.13 23.33
N SER A 329 -7.92 10.32 22.76
CA SER A 329 -7.84 11.59 23.49
C SER A 329 -9.11 11.91 24.29
N ALA A 330 -8.97 12.09 25.61
CA ALA A 330 -10.07 12.53 26.49
C ALA A 330 -10.42 14.02 26.35
N ARG A 331 -9.58 14.82 25.66
CA ARG A 331 -9.89 16.21 25.29
C ARG A 331 -10.86 16.26 24.10
N SER A 332 -10.72 15.32 23.18
CA SER A 332 -11.42 15.32 21.90
C SER A 332 -12.69 14.48 21.94
N ASN A 333 -12.74 13.37 22.69
CA ASN A 333 -13.90 12.48 22.76
C ASN A 333 -14.70 12.68 24.07
N PRO A 334 -15.95 13.20 24.08
CA PRO A 334 -16.77 13.74 22.98
C PRO A 334 -16.75 15.30 22.93
N GLY A 335 -15.57 15.88 23.10
CA GLY A 335 -15.32 17.32 23.09
C GLY A 335 -14.92 17.85 21.71
N LEU A 336 -13.68 18.36 21.62
CA LEU A 336 -13.19 19.09 20.45
C LEU A 336 -13.11 18.18 19.21
N HIS A 337 -13.64 18.64 18.07
CA HIS A 337 -13.80 17.89 16.81
C HIS A 337 -14.83 16.73 16.84
N CYS A 338 -15.37 16.37 18.02
CA CYS A 338 -16.43 15.37 18.21
C CYS A 338 -17.76 15.98 18.66
N GLU A 339 -18.05 17.22 18.26
CA GLU A 339 -19.29 17.87 18.69
C GLU A 339 -20.51 17.10 18.13
N ASN A 340 -21.24 16.37 18.98
CA ASN A 340 -22.46 15.61 18.67
C ASN A 340 -23.50 16.40 17.83
N THR A 341 -23.51 17.73 17.94
CA THR A 341 -24.35 18.59 17.10
C THR A 341 -24.01 18.54 15.60
N ARG A 342 -22.84 18.03 15.22
CA ARG A 342 -22.43 17.74 13.84
C ARG A 342 -22.62 16.27 13.47
N TYR A 343 -22.36 15.35 14.40
CA TYR A 343 -22.37 13.90 14.18
C TYR A 343 -23.37 13.19 15.11
N PRO A 344 -24.69 13.40 14.92
CA PRO A 344 -25.69 12.78 15.77
C PRO A 344 -25.71 11.27 15.59
N ALA A 345 -25.74 10.55 16.72
CA ALA A 345 -25.95 9.12 16.78
C ALA A 345 -27.40 8.72 16.45
N SER A 346 -27.59 7.42 16.21
CA SER A 346 -28.90 6.81 15.99
C SER A 346 -29.80 6.95 17.22
N ASN A 347 -31.12 7.04 17.00
CA ASN A 347 -32.10 7.29 18.06
C ASN A 347 -32.02 6.25 19.19
N GLY A 348 -31.49 6.65 20.35
CA GLY A 348 -31.36 5.82 21.55
C GLY A 348 -29.93 5.41 21.89
N SER A 349 -28.96 5.66 21.01
CA SER A 349 -27.53 5.41 21.22
C SER A 349 -26.85 6.57 21.95
N ASP A 350 -25.76 6.31 22.67
CA ASP A 350 -24.97 7.37 23.33
C ASP A 350 -24.01 8.01 22.32
N PRO A 351 -24.18 9.32 22.00
CA PRO A 351 -23.36 10.01 21.00
C PRO A 351 -21.91 10.31 21.42
N ALA A 352 -21.49 9.86 22.61
CA ALA A 352 -20.09 9.86 23.03
C ALA A 352 -19.35 8.55 22.73
N THR A 353 -20.02 7.58 22.09
CA THR A 353 -19.59 6.18 22.01
C THR A 353 -19.78 5.60 20.62
N CYS A 354 -19.03 4.55 20.29
CA CYS A 354 -19.32 3.63 19.20
C CYS A 354 -19.83 2.30 19.75
N SER A 355 -20.84 2.33 20.62
CA SER A 355 -21.23 1.14 21.39
C SER A 355 -21.66 -0.07 20.52
N ALA A 356 -22.04 0.15 19.26
CA ALA A 356 -22.40 -0.92 18.33
C ALA A 356 -21.19 -1.56 17.60
N THR A 357 -20.10 -0.82 17.41
CA THR A 357 -19.01 -1.21 16.50
C THR A 357 -17.59 -1.01 17.06
N GLY A 358 -17.39 -0.15 18.04
CA GLY A 358 -16.09 0.38 18.47
C GLY A 358 -16.01 0.78 19.95
N PRO A 359 -15.18 1.79 20.29
CA PRO A 359 -14.95 2.21 21.68
C PRO A 359 -16.15 2.82 22.41
N THR A 360 -16.31 2.49 23.70
CA THR A 360 -17.36 3.06 24.56
C THR A 360 -16.92 4.26 25.43
N SER A 361 -15.62 4.54 25.49
CA SER A 361 -15.03 5.67 26.22
C SER A 361 -13.56 5.85 25.82
N PRO A 362 -12.89 6.96 26.17
CA PRO A 362 -11.45 7.14 25.93
C PRO A 362 -10.58 6.03 26.57
N ASP A 363 -10.89 5.58 27.80
CA ASP A 363 -10.17 4.49 28.46
C ASP A 363 -10.46 3.10 27.85
N ASP A 364 -11.63 2.94 27.22
CA ASP A 364 -12.02 1.73 26.50
C ASP A 364 -11.42 1.69 25.10
N CYS A 365 -11.26 2.83 24.44
CA CYS A 365 -10.61 2.98 23.14
C CYS A 365 -9.22 2.33 23.11
N VAL A 366 -8.39 2.58 24.13
CA VAL A 366 -7.05 1.97 24.24
C VAL A 366 -7.15 0.43 24.29
N LYS A 367 -8.08 -0.10 25.09
CA LYS A 367 -8.30 -1.55 25.25
C LYS A 367 -8.90 -2.20 24.00
N TRP A 368 -9.75 -1.47 23.29
CA TRP A 368 -10.39 -1.92 22.06
C TRP A 368 -9.35 -2.13 20.96
N PHE A 369 -8.47 -1.15 20.73
CA PHE A 369 -7.36 -1.29 19.79
C PHE A 369 -6.29 -2.30 20.27
N GLU A 370 -6.00 -2.39 21.57
CA GLU A 370 -5.16 -3.46 22.13
C GLU A 370 -5.71 -4.86 21.81
N LYS A 371 -7.02 -5.07 21.98
CA LYS A 371 -7.69 -6.32 21.65
C LYS A 371 -7.71 -6.60 20.15
N LEU A 372 -8.08 -5.59 19.34
CA LEU A 372 -8.10 -5.68 17.88
C LEU A 372 -6.74 -6.16 17.34
N TRP A 373 -5.66 -5.52 17.79
CA TRP A 373 -4.29 -5.89 17.41
C TRP A 373 -3.89 -7.28 17.91
N ALA A 374 -4.27 -7.67 19.13
CA ALA A 374 -3.96 -8.99 19.67
C ALA A 374 -4.64 -10.13 18.89
N ASP A 375 -5.92 -9.96 18.56
CA ASP A 375 -6.68 -10.91 17.73
C ASP A 375 -6.06 -10.98 16.32
N GLN A 376 -5.77 -9.82 15.71
CA GLN A 376 -5.14 -9.73 14.39
C GLN A 376 -3.75 -10.36 14.36
N LYS A 377 -2.85 -10.07 15.32
CA LYS A 377 -1.51 -10.67 15.41
C LYS A 377 -1.62 -12.19 15.44
N THR A 378 -2.55 -12.72 16.24
CA THR A 378 -2.79 -14.16 16.38
C THR A 378 -3.25 -14.78 15.05
N TRP A 379 -4.20 -14.13 14.36
CA TRP A 379 -4.67 -14.56 13.03
C TRP A 379 -3.55 -14.50 11.99
N PHE A 380 -2.90 -13.33 11.83
CA PHE A 380 -1.92 -13.06 10.79
C PHE A 380 -0.72 -13.99 10.90
N THR A 381 -0.08 -14.08 12.08
CA THR A 381 1.10 -14.93 12.27
C THR A 381 0.81 -16.41 12.02
N ALA A 382 -0.39 -16.90 12.39
CA ALA A 382 -0.81 -18.28 12.16
C ALA A 382 -1.26 -18.58 10.72
N ALA A 383 -1.58 -17.55 9.92
CA ALA A 383 -2.01 -17.67 8.53
C ALA A 383 -0.84 -17.49 7.55
N VAL A 384 -0.03 -16.42 7.73
CA VAL A 384 1.14 -16.10 6.89
C VAL A 384 2.18 -17.22 6.90
N ALA A 385 2.41 -17.85 8.06
CA ALA A 385 3.31 -18.99 8.20
C ALA A 385 2.86 -20.27 7.44
N LYS A 386 1.66 -20.28 6.87
CA LYS A 386 1.12 -21.38 6.05
C LYS A 386 1.02 -21.03 4.56
N SER A 387 1.43 -19.83 4.16
CA SER A 387 1.39 -19.39 2.76
C SER A 387 2.34 -20.21 1.88
N ASP A 388 1.77 -20.84 0.86
CA ASP A 388 2.48 -21.50 -0.23
C ASP A 388 2.72 -20.56 -1.44
N ALA A 389 2.25 -19.30 -1.38
CA ALA A 389 2.35 -18.36 -2.49
C ALA A 389 3.81 -17.99 -2.83
N ASP A 390 4.07 -17.65 -4.10
CA ASP A 390 5.41 -17.31 -4.59
C ASP A 390 5.91 -15.95 -4.12
N TRP A 391 4.97 -15.09 -3.71
CA TRP A 391 5.16 -13.78 -3.10
C TRP A 391 4.16 -13.56 -1.96
N GLN A 392 4.58 -12.81 -0.94
CA GLN A 392 3.73 -12.35 0.17
C GLN A 392 3.89 -10.85 0.37
N ILE A 393 2.76 -10.14 0.29
CA ILE A 393 2.72 -8.68 0.35
C ILE A 393 1.83 -8.26 1.53
N VAL A 394 2.38 -7.48 2.44
CA VAL A 394 1.62 -6.85 3.53
C VAL A 394 1.21 -5.44 3.11
N VAL A 395 -0.05 -5.09 3.37
CA VAL A 395 -0.62 -3.76 3.16
C VAL A 395 -1.15 -3.28 4.51
N MET A 396 -0.67 -2.13 4.98
CA MET A 396 -1.03 -1.57 6.29
C MET A 396 -0.85 -0.06 6.27
N HIS A 397 -1.39 0.66 7.25
CA HIS A 397 -1.23 2.11 7.28
C HIS A 397 0.16 2.56 7.76
N HIS A 398 0.59 2.14 8.95
CA HIS A 398 1.84 2.62 9.54
C HIS A 398 3.08 1.90 8.97
N PRO A 399 4.18 2.60 8.64
CA PRO A 399 5.40 1.97 8.14
C PRO A 399 6.07 1.01 9.13
N PRO A 400 6.87 0.03 8.68
CA PRO A 400 7.57 -0.92 9.55
C PRO A 400 8.67 -0.30 10.44
N SER A 401 8.96 1.00 10.27
CA SER A 401 9.73 1.79 11.25
C SER A 401 9.01 2.01 12.58
N TYR A 402 7.71 1.73 12.66
CA TYR A 402 6.91 1.69 13.88
C TYR A 402 6.73 0.25 14.35
N THR A 403 6.75 0.03 15.67
CA THR A 403 6.57 -1.30 16.29
C THR A 403 5.19 -1.38 16.94
N PRO A 404 4.20 -2.04 16.32
CA PRO A 404 2.85 -2.16 16.86
C PRO A 404 2.76 -3.19 17.99
N GLY A 405 1.74 -3.06 18.84
CA GLY A 405 1.47 -3.92 19.98
C GLY A 405 2.00 -3.39 21.32
N ARG A 406 1.59 -4.06 22.42
CA ARG A 406 1.99 -3.72 23.79
C ARG A 406 2.21 -5.01 24.59
N GLY A 407 3.26 -5.05 25.41
CA GLY A 407 3.61 -6.27 26.16
C GLY A 407 3.76 -7.47 25.22
N ALA A 408 3.04 -8.57 25.49
CA ALA A 408 3.08 -9.78 24.67
C ALA A 408 2.50 -9.61 23.24
N SER A 409 1.69 -8.56 22.98
CA SER A 409 1.16 -8.33 21.63
C SER A 409 2.12 -7.57 20.70
N VAL A 410 3.30 -7.16 21.17
CA VAL A 410 4.36 -6.55 20.33
C VAL A 410 4.71 -7.46 19.15
N LEU A 411 4.88 -6.87 17.97
CA LEU A 411 5.36 -7.55 16.77
C LEU A 411 6.54 -6.79 16.18
N HIS A 412 7.64 -7.51 15.92
CA HIS A 412 8.82 -6.97 15.25
C HIS A 412 8.80 -7.37 13.77
N TRP A 413 8.74 -6.36 12.89
CA TRP A 413 8.61 -6.58 11.44
C TRP A 413 9.76 -7.37 10.84
N ALA A 414 11.00 -7.16 11.30
CA ALA A 414 12.17 -7.89 10.83
C ALA A 414 12.06 -9.40 11.07
N ASP A 415 11.50 -9.81 12.21
CA ASP A 415 11.42 -11.22 12.59
C ASP A 415 10.34 -11.94 11.79
N ILE A 416 9.13 -11.37 11.70
CA ILE A 416 8.04 -11.98 10.90
C ILE A 416 8.36 -11.94 9.40
N ALA A 417 9.03 -10.90 8.90
CA ALA A 417 9.45 -10.82 7.50
C ALA A 417 10.46 -11.92 7.15
N ARG A 418 11.41 -12.18 8.05
CA ARG A 418 12.38 -13.28 7.92
C ARG A 418 11.72 -14.65 8.05
N SER A 419 10.91 -14.88 9.08
CA SER A 419 10.37 -16.20 9.39
C SER A 419 9.26 -16.65 8.43
N ALA A 420 8.40 -15.73 8.01
CA ALA A 420 7.31 -16.04 7.08
C ALA A 420 7.73 -15.90 5.61
N GLY A 421 8.81 -15.17 5.31
CA GLY A 421 9.21 -14.84 3.95
C GLY A 421 8.28 -13.81 3.31
N ILE A 422 8.18 -12.63 3.94
CA ILE A 422 7.46 -11.47 3.38
C ILE A 422 8.38 -10.76 2.38
N ASP A 423 7.89 -10.44 1.19
CA ASP A 423 8.69 -9.82 0.13
C ASP A 423 8.55 -8.30 0.12
N LEU A 424 7.33 -7.80 0.37
CA LEU A 424 7.00 -6.38 0.31
C LEU A 424 6.05 -5.96 1.45
N ILE A 425 6.33 -4.82 2.06
CA ILE A 425 5.40 -4.12 2.97
C ILE A 425 5.04 -2.76 2.36
N VAL A 426 3.75 -2.51 2.13
CA VAL A 426 3.21 -1.27 1.57
C VAL A 426 2.53 -0.46 2.68
N SER A 427 2.95 0.80 2.85
CA SER A 427 2.49 1.68 3.95
C SER A 427 2.32 3.15 3.57
N GLY A 428 1.61 3.91 4.41
CA GLY A 428 1.35 5.36 4.29
C GLY A 428 1.77 6.09 5.57
N HIS A 429 0.86 6.88 6.17
CA HIS A 429 0.96 7.58 7.46
C HIS A 429 2.01 8.70 7.53
N LYS A 430 3.21 8.47 7.00
CA LYS A 430 4.16 9.56 6.74
C LYS A 430 3.81 10.20 5.41
N HIS A 431 3.62 11.51 5.42
CA HIS A 431 3.11 12.23 4.26
C HIS A 431 4.23 12.53 3.24
N GLU A 432 4.80 11.46 2.67
CA GLU A 432 5.86 11.47 1.66
C GLU A 432 5.90 10.14 0.87
N GLN A 433 6.75 10.07 -0.15
CA GLN A 433 7.09 8.84 -0.86
C GLN A 433 8.49 8.35 -0.49
N LYS A 434 8.63 7.08 -0.11
CA LYS A 434 9.93 6.40 0.07
C LYS A 434 9.88 4.95 -0.37
N VAL A 435 11.05 4.45 -0.79
CA VAL A 435 11.29 3.04 -1.11
C VAL A 435 12.56 2.60 -0.41
N TYR A 436 12.48 1.49 0.33
CA TYR A 436 13.57 0.90 1.10
C TYR A 436 13.71 -0.58 0.73
N TYR A 437 14.93 -1.00 0.41
CA TYR A 437 15.24 -2.39 0.05
C TYR A 437 16.74 -2.64 0.26
N GLN A 438 17.10 -3.75 0.92
CA GLN A 438 18.48 -4.17 1.22
C GLN A 438 19.36 -3.06 1.86
N ARG A 439 18.77 -2.24 2.74
CA ARG A 439 19.43 -1.13 3.44
C ARG A 439 18.84 -0.91 4.83
N ALA A 440 19.70 -0.90 5.85
CA ALA A 440 19.38 -0.51 7.23
C ALA A 440 19.15 1.02 7.35
N THR A 441 18.12 1.54 6.68
CA THR A 441 17.81 2.97 6.60
C THR A 441 16.30 3.19 6.75
N GLY A 442 15.90 4.30 7.36
CA GLY A 442 14.47 4.62 7.58
C GLY A 442 13.88 4.15 8.92
N GLY A 443 14.68 3.51 9.78
CA GLY A 443 14.26 3.08 11.13
C GLY A 443 13.90 1.60 11.25
N ALA A 444 13.90 0.85 10.14
CA ALA A 444 13.80 -0.61 10.12
C ALA A 444 14.86 -1.18 9.17
N ASP A 445 15.40 -2.35 9.52
CA ASP A 445 16.17 -3.20 8.62
C ASP A 445 15.40 -4.51 8.47
N LEU A 446 14.97 -4.81 7.24
CA LEU A 446 14.17 -5.99 6.91
C LEU A 446 14.91 -6.92 5.93
N GLU A 447 16.23 -6.73 5.76
CA GLU A 447 17.07 -7.55 4.87
C GLU A 447 16.56 -7.53 3.40
N ASP A 448 16.14 -8.69 2.88
CA ASP A 448 15.61 -8.88 1.52
C ASP A 448 14.12 -8.54 1.38
N THR A 449 13.47 -8.02 2.42
CA THR A 449 12.08 -7.54 2.34
C THR A 449 12.09 -6.06 1.98
N ALA A 450 11.48 -5.70 0.85
CA ALA A 450 11.26 -4.32 0.48
C ALA A 450 10.15 -3.69 1.34
N TRP A 451 10.22 -2.38 1.57
CA TRP A 451 9.10 -1.64 2.12
C TRP A 451 8.98 -0.23 1.53
N VAL A 452 7.74 0.22 1.38
CA VAL A 452 7.43 1.52 0.77
C VAL A 452 6.53 2.37 1.66
N ILE A 453 6.77 3.67 1.61
CA ILE A 453 5.87 4.71 2.10
C ILE A 453 5.26 5.36 0.85
N THR A 454 3.93 5.37 0.74
CA THR A 454 3.18 5.94 -0.37
C THR A 454 2.12 6.96 0.10
N GLY A 455 2.36 7.60 1.24
CA GLY A 455 1.51 8.64 1.84
C GLY A 455 1.59 10.01 1.14
N GLY A 456 1.96 10.01 -0.14
CA GLY A 456 1.99 11.20 -0.99
C GLY A 456 0.65 11.50 -1.68
N GLY A 457 -0.46 10.89 -1.28
CA GLY A 457 -1.75 10.99 -1.99
C GLY A 457 -2.40 12.37 -1.96
N GLY A 458 -1.96 13.26 -1.07
CA GLY A 458 -2.32 14.69 -1.10
C GLY A 458 -3.65 15.05 -0.45
N GLY A 459 -4.23 14.18 0.37
CA GLY A 459 -5.36 14.48 1.25
C GLY A 459 -4.96 15.33 2.47
N VAL A 460 -3.67 15.37 2.74
CA VAL A 460 -3.01 16.10 3.82
C VAL A 460 -1.71 16.73 3.28
N THR A 461 -1.21 17.77 3.94
CA THR A 461 0.05 18.39 3.51
C THR A 461 1.26 17.50 3.81
N ALA A 462 2.12 17.34 2.80
CA ALA A 462 3.36 16.58 2.91
C ALA A 462 4.32 17.10 4.01
N GLU A 463 5.02 16.17 4.66
CA GLU A 463 6.04 16.44 5.68
C GLU A 463 7.19 17.28 5.12
N MET A 464 7.57 17.01 3.88
CA MET A 464 8.54 17.81 3.12
C MET A 464 7.84 18.90 2.30
N LEU A 465 8.55 20.01 2.05
CA LEU A 465 8.09 21.05 1.13
C LEU A 465 8.14 20.51 -0.32
N PRO A 466 7.02 20.47 -1.07
CA PRO A 466 7.03 20.11 -2.48
C PRO A 466 7.77 21.20 -3.28
N THR A 467 8.33 20.82 -4.42
CA THR A 467 9.03 21.74 -5.32
C THR A 467 8.11 22.15 -6.48
N SER A 468 8.30 23.35 -7.01
CA SER A 468 7.56 23.81 -8.19
C SER A 468 7.90 23.01 -9.46
N SER A 469 9.04 22.32 -9.49
CA SER A 469 9.43 21.41 -10.58
C SER A 469 8.82 20.01 -10.47
N GLY A 470 8.33 19.60 -9.30
CA GLY A 470 7.92 18.23 -9.00
C GLY A 470 9.07 17.23 -8.91
N TYR A 471 10.32 17.69 -8.82
CA TYR A 471 11.47 16.79 -8.67
C TYR A 471 11.78 16.53 -7.19
N ASP A 472 10.78 16.02 -6.50
CA ASP A 472 10.73 15.76 -5.07
C ASP A 472 9.84 14.55 -4.76
N ASP A 473 9.82 14.12 -3.50
CA ASP A 473 9.08 12.94 -3.06
C ASP A 473 7.83 13.31 -2.25
N ALA A 474 7.36 14.56 -2.30
CA ALA A 474 6.33 15.07 -1.39
C ALA A 474 4.95 14.45 -1.68
N TYR A 475 4.55 14.43 -2.96
CA TYR A 475 3.26 13.91 -3.41
C TYR A 475 3.41 13.01 -4.64
N GLY A 476 2.58 11.98 -4.74
CA GLY A 476 2.67 10.99 -5.80
C GLY A 476 2.05 9.65 -5.43
N PHE A 477 2.39 8.63 -6.21
CA PHE A 477 1.95 7.25 -6.06
C PHE A 477 3.04 6.30 -6.60
N MET A 478 2.94 5.01 -6.29
CA MET A 478 3.84 4.00 -6.88
C MET A 478 3.14 3.25 -8.01
N ASP A 479 3.80 3.13 -9.17
CA ASP A 479 3.52 2.10 -10.18
C ASP A 479 4.33 0.85 -9.82
N MET A 480 3.62 -0.27 -9.65
CA MET A 480 4.22 -1.57 -9.34
C MET A 480 4.04 -2.50 -10.52
N SER A 481 5.09 -3.21 -10.94
CA SER A 481 4.95 -4.42 -11.76
C SER A 481 5.44 -5.65 -11.00
N ILE A 482 4.84 -6.81 -11.29
CA ILE A 482 5.21 -8.07 -10.63
C ILE A 482 5.13 -9.25 -11.60
N SER A 483 6.15 -10.11 -11.52
CA SER A 483 6.28 -11.38 -12.24
C SER A 483 6.70 -12.48 -11.25
N LEU A 484 6.89 -13.72 -11.71
CA LEU A 484 7.46 -14.78 -10.86
C LEU A 484 8.82 -14.40 -10.25
N ASN A 485 9.68 -13.65 -10.96
CA ASN A 485 11.10 -13.50 -10.59
C ASN A 485 11.52 -12.08 -10.18
N GLU A 486 10.67 -11.08 -10.40
CA GLU A 486 10.97 -9.68 -10.10
C GLU A 486 9.68 -8.92 -9.77
N LEU A 487 9.76 -8.05 -8.76
CA LEU A 487 8.80 -7.00 -8.49
C LEU A 487 9.52 -5.66 -8.69
N GLU A 488 8.94 -4.74 -9.46
CA GLU A 488 9.53 -3.43 -9.72
C GLU A 488 8.65 -2.31 -9.16
N ILE A 489 9.28 -1.36 -8.47
CA ILE A 489 8.64 -0.25 -7.74
C ILE A 489 9.10 1.06 -8.40
N ALA A 490 8.20 1.74 -9.11
CA ALA A 490 8.46 3.04 -9.73
C ALA A 490 7.68 4.16 -9.00
N ALA A 491 8.41 5.08 -8.35
CA ALA A 491 7.80 6.21 -7.63
C ALA A 491 7.49 7.36 -8.60
N ILE A 492 6.22 7.75 -8.72
CA ILE A 492 5.73 8.75 -9.68
C ILE A 492 5.30 10.02 -8.94
N SER A 493 6.01 11.12 -9.17
CA SER A 493 5.74 12.42 -8.53
C SER A 493 4.56 13.17 -9.15
N HIS A 494 3.90 14.00 -8.34
CA HIS A 494 2.88 15.00 -8.70
C HIS A 494 3.20 15.84 -9.95
N GLY A 495 4.48 16.07 -10.25
CA GLY A 495 4.90 16.72 -11.50
C GLY A 495 5.01 18.24 -11.47
N GLY A 496 4.80 18.87 -10.30
CA GLY A 496 4.96 20.30 -10.09
C GLY A 496 3.95 21.17 -10.84
N VAL A 497 4.23 22.46 -10.94
CA VAL A 497 3.26 23.46 -11.45
C VAL A 497 2.91 23.32 -12.93
N ASN A 498 3.63 22.45 -13.65
CA ASN A 498 3.43 22.18 -15.07
C ASN A 498 2.89 20.77 -15.33
N GLY A 499 2.54 19.99 -14.29
CA GLY A 499 2.02 18.63 -14.43
C GLY A 499 2.92 17.69 -15.22
N LYS A 500 4.24 17.74 -14.99
CA LYS A 500 5.19 16.89 -15.72
C LYS A 500 5.10 15.45 -15.21
N TYR A 501 5.03 14.49 -16.13
CA TYR A 501 5.31 13.10 -15.77
C TYR A 501 6.77 12.97 -15.29
N ILE A 502 6.98 12.58 -14.03
CA ILE A 502 8.30 12.46 -13.39
C ILE A 502 8.34 11.15 -12.60
N GLU A 503 9.15 10.21 -13.09
CA GLU A 503 9.61 9.07 -12.31
C GLU A 503 10.79 9.50 -11.43
N ARG A 504 10.64 9.32 -10.12
CA ARG A 504 11.61 9.73 -9.09
C ARG A 504 12.67 8.67 -8.84
N SER A 505 12.26 7.40 -8.85
CA SER A 505 13.12 6.24 -8.65
C SER A 505 12.45 4.97 -9.17
N ARG A 506 13.25 3.98 -9.54
CA ARG A 506 12.83 2.63 -9.90
C ARG A 506 13.67 1.62 -9.11
N THR A 507 13.02 0.73 -8.37
CA THR A 507 13.67 -0.28 -7.52
C THR A 507 13.21 -1.66 -7.93
N LYS A 508 14.15 -2.54 -8.25
CA LYS A 508 13.90 -3.96 -8.54
C LYS A 508 14.09 -4.77 -7.26
N VAL A 509 13.07 -5.53 -6.90
CA VAL A 509 12.99 -6.39 -5.72
C VAL A 509 13.03 -7.84 -6.21
N ALA A 510 13.98 -8.61 -5.69
CA ALA A 510 14.01 -10.05 -5.91
C ALA A 510 13.12 -10.74 -4.88
N PRO A 511 12.44 -11.84 -5.24
CA PRO A 511 11.65 -12.58 -4.28
C PRO A 511 12.52 -13.17 -3.17
N ARG A 512 12.04 -13.06 -1.94
CA ARG A 512 12.72 -13.51 -0.73
C ARG A 512 12.73 -15.03 -0.68
N LEU A 513 13.87 -15.59 -0.28
CA LEU A 513 13.96 -17.02 0.00
C LEU A 513 13.16 -17.32 1.28
N LYS A 514 12.03 -18.03 1.13
CA LYS A 514 11.30 -18.61 2.26
C LYS A 514 12.21 -19.60 3.00
N PRO A 515 12.31 -19.55 4.35
CA PRO A 515 12.94 -20.61 5.12
C PRO A 515 12.28 -21.95 4.77
N SER A 516 13.08 -22.98 4.48
CA SER A 516 12.58 -24.34 4.29
C SER A 516 11.88 -24.83 5.56
N VAL A 517 10.78 -25.56 5.43
CA VAL A 517 9.99 -26.06 6.58
C VAL A 517 10.87 -26.86 7.56
N ASP A 518 11.82 -27.64 7.04
CA ASP A 518 12.79 -28.43 7.82
C ASP A 518 13.77 -27.59 8.68
N ALA A 519 13.85 -26.27 8.46
CA ALA A 519 14.68 -25.34 9.23
C ALA A 519 13.90 -24.61 10.34
N VAL A 520 12.58 -24.79 10.42
CA VAL A 520 11.72 -24.12 11.41
C VAL A 520 11.70 -24.87 12.74
N ASP A 521 11.95 -26.19 12.75
CA ASP A 521 12.01 -27.01 13.97
C ASP A 521 13.19 -26.64 14.91
N ASP A 522 14.25 -25.99 14.40
CA ASP A 522 15.39 -25.49 15.20
C ASP A 522 15.22 -24.03 15.67
N MET A 523 14.16 -23.33 15.26
CA MET A 523 13.80 -22.02 15.80
C MET A 523 12.72 -22.17 16.87
N GLU A 524 13.10 -22.10 18.15
CA GLU A 524 12.15 -21.80 19.23
C GLU A 524 11.48 -20.45 18.94
N ILE A 525 10.27 -20.50 18.37
CA ILE A 525 9.36 -19.37 18.31
C ILE A 525 8.94 -19.10 19.76
N THR A 526 9.65 -18.19 20.45
CA THR A 526 9.14 -17.58 21.68
C THR A 526 7.93 -16.72 21.34
N VAL A 527 6.74 -17.32 21.49
CA VAL A 527 5.40 -16.74 21.29
C VAL A 527 5.09 -15.63 22.29
#